data_AF-A0A0G4NEV8-F1
#
_entry.id   AF-A0A0G4NEV8-F1
#
_cell.length_a   1.000
_cell.length_b   1.000
_cell.length_c   1.000
_cell.angle_alpha   90.00
_cell.angle_beta   90.00
_cell.angle_gamma   90.00
#
_symmetry.space_group_name_H-M   'P 1'
#
loop_
_entity.id
_entity.type
_entity.pdbx_description
1 polymer ?
#
loop_
_entity_poly.entity_id
_entity_poly.type
_entity_poly.pdbx_seq_one_letter_code
_entity_poly.pdbx_strand_id
1 'polypeptide(L)'
;QLFARFRGTLNAYLWGGVALLHDNLLSARQSSPLLVAAILTVTALHAQDEGVSFDRCYPVFLDLASQCMFQRYHTLDDVRGLCIGAFWLSDVSWKLSGLAVRIATELNLHQFCAKALRDEPDHVEKARLWYFLY
;
A
#
# COMPACT_ATOMS: atom_id res chain seq x y z
N GLN A 1 16.20 -8.70 -1.28
CA GLN A 1 15.57 -9.86 -1.96
C GLN A 1 14.04 -9.80 -1.91
N LEU A 2 13.43 -9.59 -0.74
CA LEU A 2 11.96 -9.54 -0.59
C LEU A 2 11.27 -8.49 -1.50
N PHE A 3 11.74 -7.25 -1.52
CA PHE A 3 11.16 -6.21 -2.39
C PHE A 3 11.14 -6.58 -3.88
N ALA A 4 12.23 -7.16 -4.38
CA ALA A 4 12.31 -7.60 -5.78
C ALA A 4 11.36 -8.76 -6.08
N ARG A 5 11.18 -9.68 -5.11
CA ARG A 5 10.22 -10.78 -5.21
C ARG A 5 8.78 -10.26 -5.26
N PHE A 6 8.42 -9.29 -4.41
CA PHE A 6 7.10 -8.65 -4.47
C PHE A 6 6.81 -8.06 -5.86
N ARG A 7 7.75 -7.27 -6.38
CA ARG A 7 7.61 -6.60 -7.68
C ARG A 7 7.39 -7.61 -8.82
N GLY A 8 8.10 -8.74 -8.79
CA GLY A 8 8.06 -9.75 -9.84
C GLY A 8 6.85 -10.69 -9.79
N THR A 9 6.21 -10.87 -8.62
CA THR A 9 5.13 -11.85 -8.47
C THR A 9 3.88 -11.25 -7.82
N LEU A 10 3.99 -10.75 -6.59
CA LEU A 10 2.84 -10.39 -5.75
C LEU A 10 2.14 -9.11 -6.23
N ASN A 11 2.88 -8.16 -6.81
CA ASN A 11 2.30 -6.92 -7.31
C ASN A 11 1.29 -7.15 -8.44
N ALA A 12 1.50 -8.18 -9.28
CA ALA A 12 0.62 -8.46 -10.41
C ALA A 12 -0.80 -8.86 -9.98
N TYR A 13 -0.95 -9.49 -8.80
CA TYR A 13 -2.24 -9.86 -8.24
C TYR A 13 -3.07 -8.65 -7.76
N LEU A 14 -2.43 -7.50 -7.52
CA LEU A 14 -3.09 -6.28 -7.08
C LEU A 14 -3.44 -5.42 -8.29
N TRP A 15 -4.50 -5.82 -9.00
CA TRP A 15 -5.05 -5.08 -10.15
C TRP A 15 -4.02 -4.77 -11.24
N GLY A 16 -3.13 -5.72 -11.54
CA GLY A 16 -2.12 -5.56 -12.61
C GLY A 16 -0.94 -4.67 -12.22
N GLY A 17 -0.70 -4.45 -10.92
CA GLY A 17 0.51 -3.78 -10.42
C GLY A 17 0.32 -2.34 -9.96
N VAL A 18 -0.92 -1.88 -9.79
CA VAL A 18 -1.27 -0.51 -9.36
C VAL A 18 -0.74 -0.18 -7.95
N ALA A 19 -0.44 -1.20 -7.15
CA ALA A 19 -0.03 -1.07 -5.75
C ALA A 19 1.45 -0.70 -5.54
N LEU A 20 2.35 -0.99 -6.49
CA LEU A 20 3.77 -0.60 -6.41
C LEU A 20 4.22 0.03 -7.73
N LEU A 21 4.40 1.36 -7.71
CA LEU A 21 4.88 2.16 -8.84
C LEU A 21 6.38 2.45 -8.81
N HIS A 22 7.09 2.04 -7.75
CA HIS A 22 8.52 2.36 -7.59
C HIS A 22 9.43 1.29 -8.17
N ASP A 23 10.50 1.73 -8.85
CA ASP A 23 11.49 0.83 -9.44
C ASP A 23 12.40 0.18 -8.41
N ASN A 24 12.66 0.86 -7.31
CA ASN A 24 13.62 0.42 -6.30
C ASN A 24 13.16 0.75 -4.87
N LEU A 25 13.76 0.02 -3.93
CA LEU A 25 13.43 0.10 -2.50
C LEU A 25 13.69 1.51 -1.93
N LEU A 26 14.72 2.22 -2.39
CA LEU A 26 15.05 3.54 -1.88
C LEU A 26 13.96 4.56 -2.23
N SER A 27 13.50 4.56 -3.49
CA SER A 27 12.40 5.41 -3.94
C SER A 27 11.10 5.12 -3.17
N ALA A 28 10.76 3.83 -3.01
CA ALA A 28 9.58 3.44 -2.23
C ALA A 28 9.68 3.90 -0.76
N ARG A 29 10.85 3.75 -0.14
CA ARG A 29 11.08 4.14 1.26
C ARG A 29 11.04 5.65 1.46
N GLN A 30 11.55 6.41 0.49
CA GLN A 30 11.50 7.88 0.51
C GLN A 30 10.06 8.39 0.39
N SER A 31 9.21 7.68 -0.34
CA SER A 31 7.80 8.06 -0.49
C SER A 31 6.98 7.66 0.73
N SER A 32 7.06 6.39 1.14
CA SER A 32 6.34 5.87 2.30
C SER A 32 7.09 4.71 2.97
N PRO A 33 7.52 4.88 4.24
CA PRO A 33 8.01 3.77 5.04
C PRO A 33 6.96 2.68 5.24
N LEU A 34 5.67 3.06 5.29
CA LEU A 34 4.54 2.16 5.46
C LEU A 34 4.35 1.25 4.24
N LEU A 35 4.46 1.80 3.02
CA LEU A 35 4.43 1.03 1.79
C LEU A 35 5.49 -0.07 1.79
N VAL A 36 6.72 0.30 2.13
CA VAL A 36 7.83 -0.65 2.18
C VAL A 36 7.60 -1.72 3.23
N ALA A 37 7.14 -1.35 4.43
CA ALA A 37 6.84 -2.31 5.48
C ALA A 37 5.73 -3.29 5.05
N ALA A 38 4.67 -2.80 4.41
CA ALA A 38 3.59 -3.65 3.89
C ALA A 38 4.12 -4.66 2.86
N ILE A 39 4.92 -4.19 1.89
CA ILE A 39 5.54 -5.03 0.86
C ILE A 39 6.43 -6.11 1.47
N LEU A 40 7.29 -5.74 2.43
CA LEU A 40 8.20 -6.68 3.07
C LEU A 40 7.44 -7.71 3.90
N THR A 41 6.44 -7.29 4.67
CA THR A 41 5.59 -8.17 5.48
C THR A 41 4.82 -9.15 4.59
N VAL A 42 4.15 -8.68 3.54
CA VAL A 42 3.39 -9.54 2.63
C VAL A 42 4.30 -10.48 1.86
N THR A 43 5.50 -10.05 1.48
CA THR A 43 6.45 -10.96 0.83
C THR A 43 6.97 -12.00 1.80
N ALA A 44 7.24 -11.60 3.04
CA ALA A 44 7.70 -12.48 4.10
C ALA A 44 6.64 -13.53 4.46
N LEU A 45 5.35 -13.18 4.39
CA LEU A 45 4.24 -14.13 4.55
C LEU A 45 4.31 -15.30 3.54
N HIS A 46 4.88 -15.04 2.35
CA HIS A 46 5.05 -16.02 1.28
C HIS A 46 6.50 -16.55 1.15
N ALA A 47 7.36 -16.22 2.11
CA ALA A 47 8.73 -16.75 2.17
C ALA A 47 8.72 -18.19 2.70
N GLN A 48 9.66 -19.00 2.21
CA GLN A 48 9.86 -20.37 2.70
C GLN A 48 10.98 -20.37 3.75
N ASP A 49 10.76 -19.64 4.84
CA ASP A 49 11.75 -19.42 5.91
C ASP A 49 11.18 -19.68 7.31
N GLU A 50 10.19 -20.57 7.40
CA GLU A 50 9.52 -20.95 8.65
C GLU A 50 8.87 -19.76 9.40
N GLY A 51 8.61 -18.65 8.71
CA GLY A 51 7.96 -17.46 9.29
C GLY A 51 8.93 -16.47 9.93
N VAL A 52 10.24 -16.73 9.94
CA VAL A 52 11.24 -15.88 10.61
C VAL A 52 11.22 -14.44 10.10
N SER A 53 11.12 -14.24 8.78
CA SER A 53 11.01 -12.88 8.22
C SER A 53 9.67 -12.24 8.54
N PHE A 54 8.59 -13.02 8.57
CA PHE A 54 7.24 -12.50 8.83
C PHE A 54 7.13 -12.00 10.26
N ASP A 55 7.63 -12.76 11.24
CA ASP A 55 7.65 -12.39 12.65
C ASP A 55 8.44 -11.11 12.94
N ARG A 56 9.40 -10.76 12.07
CA ARG A 56 10.16 -9.50 12.16
C ARG A 56 9.47 -8.34 11.46
N CYS A 57 8.90 -8.57 10.28
CA CYS A 57 8.30 -7.51 9.47
C CYS A 57 6.91 -7.11 9.95
N TYR A 58 6.10 -8.08 10.40
CA TYR A 58 4.71 -7.85 10.77
C TYR A 58 4.56 -6.85 11.94
N PRO A 59 5.31 -6.94 13.05
CA PRO A 59 5.22 -5.95 14.13
C PRO A 59 5.62 -4.54 13.68
N VAL A 60 6.64 -4.42 12.83
CA VAL A 60 7.09 -3.12 12.28
C VAL A 60 6.01 -2.50 11.39
N PHE A 61 5.34 -3.31 10.57
CA PHE A 61 4.22 -2.86 9.76
C PHE A 61 3.05 -2.38 10.62
N LEU A 62 2.69 -3.11 11.68
CA LEU A 62 1.60 -2.69 12.58
C LEU A 62 1.91 -1.40 13.33
N ASP A 63 3.16 -1.22 13.78
CA ASP A 63 3.61 0.02 14.42
C ASP A 63 3.50 1.22 13.46
N LEU A 64 3.99 1.07 12.23
CA LEU A 64 3.88 2.13 11.21
C LEU A 64 2.41 2.42 10.83
N ALA A 65 1.57 1.40 10.71
CA ALA A 65 0.14 1.57 10.42
C ALA A 65 -0.58 2.30 11.57
N SER A 66 -0.21 2.00 12.83
CA SER A 66 -0.71 2.69 14.01
C SER A 66 -0.29 4.16 14.03
N GLN A 67 0.98 4.45 13.76
CA GLN A 67 1.48 5.82 13.67
C GLN A 67 0.82 6.60 12.52
N CYS A 68 0.56 5.92 11.40
CA CYS A 68 -0.12 6.51 10.25
C CYS A 68 -1.51 7.05 10.63
N MET A 69 -2.21 6.45 11.61
CA MET A 69 -3.50 6.99 12.08
C MET A 69 -3.43 8.42 12.62
N PHE A 70 -2.28 8.84 13.16
CA PHE A 70 -2.10 10.14 13.81
C PHE A 70 -1.20 11.10 13.03
N GLN A 71 -0.70 10.69 11.86
CA GLN A 71 0.12 11.55 11.03
C GLN A 71 -0.71 12.70 10.44
N ARG A 72 -0.10 13.88 10.34
CA ARG A 72 -0.74 15.09 9.79
C ARG A 72 -0.77 15.11 8.27
N TYR A 73 0.19 14.45 7.64
CA TYR A 73 0.38 14.42 6.20
C TYR A 73 0.47 12.97 5.76
N HIS A 74 -0.20 12.67 4.65
CA HIS A 74 -0.20 11.36 4.05
C HIS A 74 0.22 11.44 2.60
N THR A 75 0.77 10.34 2.11
CA THR A 75 1.12 10.15 0.70
C THR A 75 0.15 9.14 0.07
N LEU A 76 0.10 9.12 -1.25
CA LEU A 76 -0.62 8.08 -1.98
C LEU A 76 -0.04 6.69 -1.72
N ASP A 77 1.25 6.63 -1.42
CA ASP A 77 1.93 5.37 -1.11
C ASP A 77 1.58 4.84 0.28
N ASP A 78 1.21 5.70 1.24
CA ASP A 78 0.64 5.24 2.51
C ASP A 78 -0.69 4.51 2.27
N VAL A 79 -1.55 5.07 1.41
CA VAL A 79 -2.81 4.41 1.00
C VAL A 79 -2.53 3.08 0.32
N ARG A 80 -1.58 3.03 -0.62
CA ARG A 80 -1.16 1.77 -1.28
C ARG A 80 -0.64 0.75 -0.28
N GLY A 81 0.17 1.16 0.70
CA GLY A 81 0.69 0.28 1.74
C GLY A 81 -0.42 -0.34 2.59
N LEU A 82 -1.40 0.47 3.01
CA LEU A 82 -2.57 0.01 3.76
C LEU A 82 -3.41 -0.96 2.94
N CYS A 83 -3.65 -0.64 1.66
CA CYS A 83 -4.32 -1.48 0.68
C CYS A 83 -3.66 -2.85 0.49
N ILE A 84 -2.33 -2.89 0.32
CA ILE A 84 -1.55 -4.13 0.22
C ILE A 84 -1.72 -4.96 1.49
N GLY A 85 -1.56 -4.35 2.67
CA GLY A 85 -1.74 -5.03 3.93
C GLY A 85 -3.16 -5.56 4.10
N ALA A 86 -4.17 -4.77 3.74
CA ALA A 86 -5.57 -5.14 3.87
C ALA A 86 -5.95 -6.35 3.01
N PHE A 87 -5.39 -6.45 1.81
CA PHE A 87 -5.66 -7.56 0.89
C PHE A 87 -5.08 -8.89 1.39
N TRP A 88 -3.87 -8.87 1.96
CA TRP A 88 -3.13 -10.10 2.30
C TRP A 88 -3.21 -10.50 3.78
N LEU A 89 -3.51 -9.57 4.70
CA LEU A 89 -3.47 -9.79 6.14
C LEU A 89 -4.89 -9.77 6.73
N SER A 90 -5.56 -10.92 6.70
CA SER A 90 -6.97 -11.10 7.10
C SER A 90 -7.31 -10.49 8.46
N ASP A 91 -6.44 -10.68 9.46
CA ASP A 91 -6.72 -10.34 10.86
C ASP A 91 -6.81 -8.84 11.12
N VAL A 92 -6.16 -8.05 10.26
CA VAL A 92 -6.13 -6.58 10.33
C VAL A 92 -6.80 -5.92 9.13
N SER A 93 -7.29 -6.73 8.18
CA SER A 93 -7.84 -6.27 6.90
C SER A 93 -8.86 -5.15 7.07
N TRP A 94 -9.87 -5.34 7.92
CA TRP A 94 -10.93 -4.34 8.12
C TRP A 94 -10.41 -3.01 8.67
N LYS A 95 -9.42 -3.05 9.58
CA LYS A 95 -8.81 -1.86 10.20
C LYS A 95 -8.02 -1.08 9.17
N LEU A 96 -7.23 -1.79 8.37
CA LEU A 96 -6.39 -1.21 7.32
C LEU A 96 -7.23 -0.61 6.20
N SER A 97 -8.27 -1.31 5.73
CA SER A 97 -9.20 -0.78 4.73
C SER A 97 -9.89 0.49 5.22
N GLY A 98 -10.39 0.49 6.47
CA GLY A 98 -11.01 1.67 7.06
C GLY A 98 -10.06 2.87 7.14
N LEU A 99 -8.81 2.65 7.54
CA LEU A 99 -7.80 3.69 7.57
C LEU A 99 -7.43 4.18 6.17
N ALA A 100 -7.30 3.27 5.20
CA ALA A 100 -6.99 3.61 3.81
C ALA A 100 -8.08 4.51 3.19
N VAL A 101 -9.36 4.17 3.39
CA VAL A 101 -10.49 4.99 2.92
C VAL A 101 -10.51 6.36 3.56
N ARG A 102 -10.24 6.45 4.87
CA ARG A 102 -10.15 7.72 5.59
C ARG A 102 -9.05 8.61 5.02
N ILE A 103 -7.82 8.10 4.93
CA ILE A 103 -6.67 8.85 4.40
C ILE A 103 -6.92 9.25 2.95
N ALA A 104 -7.47 8.34 2.13
CA ALA A 104 -7.80 8.64 0.75
C ALA A 104 -8.83 9.78 0.63
N THR A 105 -9.79 9.84 1.55
CA THR A 105 -10.75 10.93 1.64
C THR A 105 -10.08 12.25 2.03
N GLU A 106 -9.18 12.23 3.02
CA GLU A 106 -8.40 13.40 3.46
C GLU A 106 -7.49 13.95 2.34
N LEU A 107 -6.95 13.08 1.49
CA LEU A 107 -6.19 13.45 0.29
C LEU A 107 -7.06 13.97 -0.87
N ASN A 108 -8.37 14.06 -0.68
CA ASN A 108 -9.34 14.46 -1.71
C ASN A 108 -9.29 13.57 -2.97
N LEU A 109 -8.90 12.29 -2.85
CA LEU A 109 -8.83 11.36 -3.99
C LEU A 109 -10.17 11.22 -4.72
N HIS A 110 -11.27 11.28 -3.99
CA HIS A 110 -12.64 11.31 -4.52
C HIS A 110 -12.89 12.46 -5.50
N GLN A 111 -12.21 13.62 -5.36
CA GLN A 111 -12.34 14.75 -6.27
C GLN A 111 -11.52 14.55 -7.56
N PHE A 112 -10.43 13.77 -7.49
CA PHE A 112 -9.61 13.45 -8.66
C PHE A 112 -10.31 12.48 -9.62
N CYS A 113 -11.22 11.61 -9.13
CA CYS A 113 -12.11 10.82 -10.00
C CYS A 113 -12.96 11.71 -10.93
N ALA A 114 -13.49 12.83 -10.42
CA ALA A 114 -14.27 13.77 -11.22
C ALA A 114 -13.42 14.59 -12.21
N LYS A 115 -12.10 14.69 -12.00
CA LYS A 115 -11.14 15.34 -12.90
C LYS A 115 -10.52 14.39 -13.91
N ALA A 116 -10.36 13.11 -13.57
CA ALA A 116 -9.90 12.05 -14.48
C ALA A 116 -10.84 11.86 -15.69
N LEU A 117 -12.14 12.12 -15.50
CA LEU A 117 -13.14 12.13 -16.57
C LEU A 117 -12.96 13.30 -17.58
N ARG A 118 -12.01 14.21 -17.34
CA ARG A 118 -11.68 15.35 -18.23
C ARG A 118 -10.33 15.17 -18.95
N ASP A 119 -9.91 13.94 -19.18
CA ASP A 119 -8.81 13.56 -20.09
C ASP A 119 -7.38 14.00 -19.70
N GLU A 120 -7.10 14.16 -18.41
CA GLU A 120 -5.72 14.31 -17.91
C GLU A 120 -5.14 12.95 -17.46
N PRO A 121 -4.07 12.45 -18.09
CA PRO A 121 -3.54 11.09 -17.83
C PRO A 121 -3.04 10.89 -16.39
N ASP A 122 -2.60 11.96 -15.73
CA ASP A 122 -2.08 11.93 -14.35
C ASP A 122 -3.17 11.72 -13.28
N HIS A 123 -4.45 11.79 -13.69
CA HIS A 123 -5.61 11.56 -12.81
C HIS A 123 -6.15 10.13 -12.87
N VAL A 124 -5.77 9.36 -13.89
CA VAL A 124 -6.21 7.96 -14.07
C VAL A 124 -5.67 7.07 -12.96
N GLU A 125 -4.39 7.24 -12.57
CA GLU A 125 -3.77 6.43 -11.51
C GLU A 125 -4.38 6.69 -10.13
N LYS A 126 -4.76 7.95 -9.85
CA LYS A 126 -5.46 8.33 -8.62
C LYS A 126 -6.87 7.75 -8.57
N ALA A 127 -7.58 7.76 -9.70
CA ALA A 127 -8.89 7.15 -9.82
C ALA A 127 -8.82 5.62 -9.66
N ARG A 128 -7.82 4.96 -10.27
CA ARG A 128 -7.59 3.51 -10.09
C ARG A 128 -7.34 3.14 -8.64
N LEU A 129 -6.52 3.92 -7.93
CA LEU A 129 -6.28 3.70 -6.51
C LEU A 129 -7.56 3.90 -5.66
N TRP A 130 -8.41 4.86 -6.03
CA TRP A 130 -9.71 5.04 -5.36
C TRP A 130 -10.64 3.85 -5.57
N TYR A 131 -10.74 3.32 -6.80
CA TYR A 131 -11.52 2.12 -7.07
C TYR A 131 -10.93 0.86 -6.42
N PHE A 132 -9.61 0.80 -6.23
CA PHE A 132 -8.97 -0.31 -5.51
C PHE A 132 -9.41 -0.41 -4.04
N LEU A 133 -9.93 0.67 -3.45
CA LEU A 133 -10.43 0.69 -2.07
C LEU A 133 -11.79 0.02 -1.89
N TYR A 134 -12.51 -0.26 -2.98
CA TYR A 134 -13.86 -0.85 -2.99
C TYR A 134 -13.85 -2.24 -3.63
#